data_AF-A0A2P4SAE6-F1
#
_entry.id   AF-A0A2P4SAE6-F1
#
_cell.length_a   1.000
_cell.length_b   1.000
_cell.length_c   1.000
_cell.angle_alpha   90.00
_cell.angle_beta   90.00
_cell.angle_gamma   90.00
#
_symmetry.space_group_name_H-M   'P 1'
#
loop_
_entity.id
_entity.type
_entity.pdbx_description
1 polymer ?
#
loop_
_entity_poly.entity_id
_entity_poly.type
_entity_poly.pdbx_seq_one_letter_code
_entity_poly.pdbx_strand_id
1 'polypeptide(L)'
;LFAVKCAGCLESIAPSELVMRAQQSVYHLRCFCCCVCERRLQKGDEFVLKEGQLLCKGDYEKERELLSLVSPALSDSGKGLPDPALP
;
A
#
# COMPACT_ATOMS: atom_id res chain seq x y z
N LEU A 1 12.07 -30.13 8.93
CA LEU A 1 10.81 -29.75 8.25
C LEU A 1 10.86 -28.26 7.94
N PHE A 2 10.69 -27.86 6.68
CA PHE A 2 10.51 -26.44 6.34
C PHE A 2 9.07 -26.05 6.64
N ALA A 3 8.84 -25.37 7.76
CA ALA A 3 7.52 -24.84 8.10
C ALA A 3 7.31 -23.50 7.39
N VAL A 4 6.18 -23.35 6.71
CA VAL A 4 5.78 -22.07 6.12
C VAL A 4 5.39 -21.13 7.26
N LYS A 5 5.95 -19.92 7.28
CA LYS A 5 5.61 -18.89 8.26
C LYS A 5 4.78 -17.80 7.59
N CYS A 6 3.80 -17.29 8.32
CA CYS A 6 3.01 -16.16 7.90
C CYS A 6 3.88 -14.90 7.91
N ALA A 7 4.01 -14.21 6.77
CA ALA A 7 4.76 -12.95 6.70
C ALA A 7 4.07 -11.81 7.48
N GLY A 8 2.77 -11.90 7.76
CA GLY A 8 2.02 -10.92 8.56
C GLY A 8 2.22 -11.04 10.08
N CYS A 9 2.00 -12.22 10.67
CA CYS A 9 2.13 -12.43 12.11
C CYS A 9 3.39 -13.21 12.54
N LEU A 10 4.24 -13.63 11.60
CA LEU A 10 5.47 -14.41 11.82
C LEU A 10 5.29 -15.80 12.45
N GLU A 11 4.04 -16.23 12.68
CA GLU A 11 3.71 -17.56 13.19
C GLU A 11 3.79 -18.64 12.10
N SER A 12 4.02 -19.89 12.53
CA SER A 12 3.97 -21.04 11.64
C SER A 12 2.55 -21.35 11.20
N ILE A 13 2.37 -21.53 9.90
CA ILE A 13 1.09 -21.90 9.31
C ILE A 13 0.95 -23.43 9.34
N ALA A 14 -0.16 -23.93 9.89
CA ALA A 14 -0.47 -25.35 9.86
C ALA A 14 -0.76 -25.82 8.41
N PRO A 15 -0.38 -27.05 8.03
CA PRO A 15 -0.65 -27.58 6.69
C PRO A 15 -2.14 -27.77 6.39
N SER A 16 -2.99 -27.81 7.43
CA SER A 16 -4.45 -27.86 7.32
C SER A 16 -5.12 -26.47 7.23
N GLU A 17 -4.38 -25.39 7.49
CA GLU A 17 -4.92 -24.04 7.45
C GLU A 17 -4.92 -23.46 6.03
N LEU A 18 -5.98 -22.71 5.71
CA LEU A 18 -6.05 -21.96 4.46
C LEU A 18 -5.17 -20.72 4.53
N VAL A 19 -4.47 -20.45 3.43
CA VAL A 19 -3.53 -19.33 3.30
C VAL A 19 -3.79 -18.49 2.06
N MET A 20 -3.35 -17.24 2.10
CA MET A 20 -3.18 -16.40 0.93
C MET A 20 -1.69 -16.38 0.56
N ARG A 21 -1.39 -16.60 -0.72
CA ARG A 21 -0.04 -16.45 -1.26
C ARG A 21 0.01 -15.19 -2.10
N ALA A 22 0.98 -14.32 -1.82
CA ALA A 22 1.25 -13.13 -2.60
C ALA A 22 2.74 -13.13 -2.97
N GLN A 23 3.01 -13.28 -4.27
CA GLN A 23 4.34 -13.55 -4.81
C GLN A 23 5.10 -14.65 -4.05
N GLN A 24 6.13 -14.29 -3.28
CA GLN A 24 7.00 -15.21 -2.53
C GLN A 24 6.63 -15.31 -1.05
N SER A 25 5.62 -14.56 -0.60
CA SER A 25 5.19 -14.51 0.80
C SER A 25 3.86 -15.24 1.01
N VAL A 26 3.71 -15.86 2.18
CA VAL A 26 2.49 -16.58 2.57
C VAL A 26 1.90 -15.91 3.80
N TYR A 27 0.58 -15.80 3.84
CA TYR A 27 -0.15 -15.13 4.90
C TYR A 27 -1.35 -15.98 5.33
N HIS A 28 -1.71 -15.93 6.60
CA HIS A 28 -3.02 -16.42 7.02
C HIS A 28 -4.12 -15.61 6.35
N LEU A 29 -5.28 -16.22 6.11
CA LEU A 29 -6.46 -15.49 5.59
C LEU A 29 -6.79 -14.26 6.45
N ARG A 30 -6.54 -14.30 7.76
CA ARG A 30 -6.79 -13.19 8.71
C ARG A 30 -5.69 -12.12 8.71
N CYS A 31 -4.48 -12.48 8.32
CA CYS A 31 -3.33 -11.58 8.29
C CYS A 31 -3.14 -10.91 6.94
N PHE A 32 -3.96 -11.25 5.94
CA PHE A 32 -3.92 -10.65 4.62
C PHE A 32 -4.73 -9.34 4.62
N CYS A 33 -4.16 -8.30 5.25
CA CYS A 33 -4.78 -7.00 5.42
C CYS A 33 -3.88 -5.87 4.92
N CYS A 34 -4.49 -4.75 4.55
CA CYS A 34 -3.78 -3.57 4.08
C CYS A 34 -2.95 -2.95 5.22
N CYS A 35 -1.69 -2.59 4.98
CA CYS A 35 -0.83 -1.94 5.98
C CYS A 35 -1.27 -0.50 6.33
N VAL A 36 -2.11 0.13 5.50
CA VAL A 36 -2.56 1.51 5.68
C VAL A 36 -3.90 1.58 6.42
N CYS A 37 -4.92 0.88 5.92
CA CYS A 37 -6.26 0.91 6.49
C CYS A 37 -6.63 -0.35 7.29
N GLU A 38 -5.72 -1.31 7.41
CA GLU A 38 -5.94 -2.60 8.10
C GLU A 38 -7.11 -3.43 7.56
N ARG A 39 -7.68 -3.04 6.41
CA ARG A 39 -8.77 -3.77 5.76
C ARG A 39 -8.28 -5.12 5.29
N ARG A 40 -9.01 -6.16 5.65
CA ARG A 40 -8.79 -7.53 5.16
C ARG A 40 -9.10 -7.61 3.67
N LEU A 41 -8.14 -8.08 2.89
CA LEU A 41 -8.25 -8.27 1.45
C LEU A 41 -8.74 -9.70 1.19
N GLN A 42 -9.81 -9.86 0.42
CA GLN A 42 -10.41 -11.15 0.10
C GLN A 42 -10.24 -11.51 -1.37
N LYS A 43 -10.59 -12.75 -1.73
CA LYS A 43 -10.62 -13.15 -3.15
C LYS A 43 -11.64 -12.28 -3.88
N GLY A 44 -11.19 -11.60 -4.93
CA GLY A 44 -11.99 -10.63 -5.69
C GLY A 44 -11.57 -9.18 -5.45
N ASP A 45 -10.90 -8.90 -4.34
CA ASP A 45 -10.39 -7.55 -4.07
C ASP A 45 -9.09 -7.28 -4.83
N GLU A 46 -8.97 -6.06 -5.34
CA GLU A 46 -7.73 -5.56 -5.95
C GLU A 46 -6.77 -5.08 -4.85
N PHE A 47 -5.55 -5.61 -4.87
CA PHE A 47 -4.48 -5.24 -3.94
C PHE A 47 -3.13 -5.17 -4.64
N VAL A 48 -2.19 -4.48 -4.00
CA VAL A 48 -0.80 -4.35 -4.43
C VAL A 48 0.12 -4.86 -3.33
N LEU A 49 1.14 -5.63 -3.70
CA LEU A 49 2.20 -6.04 -2.78
C LEU A 49 3.46 -5.22 -3.08
N LYS A 50 3.84 -4.30 -2.19
CA LYS A 50 5.01 -3.43 -2.31
C LYS A 50 5.98 -3.73 -1.17
N GLU A 51 7.18 -4.22 -1.49
CA GLU A 51 8.24 -4.51 -0.49
C GLU A 51 7.77 -5.42 0.67
N GLY A 52 6.84 -6.34 0.39
CA GLY A 52 6.24 -7.23 1.40
C GLY A 52 5.06 -6.62 2.17
N GLN A 53 4.68 -5.38 1.89
CA GLN A 53 3.49 -4.73 2.44
C GLN A 53 2.31 -4.86 1.48
N LEU A 54 1.14 -5.17 2.04
CA LEU A 54 -0.11 -5.27 1.30
C LEU A 54 -0.80 -3.91 1.31
N LEU A 55 -1.15 -3.40 0.14
CA LEU A 55 -1.94 -2.18 -0.01
C LEU A 55 -3.23 -2.50 -0.74
N CYS A 56 -4.35 -1.98 -0.23
CA CYS A 56 -5.59 -2.03 -0.98
C CYS A 56 -5.50 -1.07 -2.18
N LYS A 57 -6.25 -1.34 -3.26
CA LYS A 57 -6.29 -0.45 -4.44
C LYS A 57 -6.52 1.02 -4.07
N GLY A 58 -7.45 1.29 -3.16
CA GLY A 58 -7.77 2.66 -2.75
C GLY A 58 -6.61 3.39 -2.09
N ASP A 59 -5.87 2.75 -1.19
CA ASP A 59 -4.73 3.39 -0.53
C ASP A 59 -3.51 3.45 -1.45
N TYR A 60 -3.32 2.44 -2.31
CA TYR A 60 -2.29 2.47 -3.34
C TYR A 60 -2.49 3.62 -4.33
N GLU A 61 -3.72 3.85 -4.80
CA GLU A 61 -4.05 4.95 -5.70
C GLU A 61 -3.84 6.31 -5.02
N LYS A 62 -4.27 6.47 -3.76
CA LYS A 62 -4.02 7.67 -2.97
C LYS A 62 -2.53 7.94 -2.76
N GLU A 63 -1.75 6.92 -2.38
CA GLU A 63 -0.30 7.07 -2.19
C GLU A 63 0.36 7.52 -3.51
N ARG A 64 -0.02 6.90 -4.63
CA ARG A 64 0.48 7.28 -5.96
C ARG A 64 0.11 8.72 -6.34
N GLU A 65 -1.12 9.14 -6.04
CA GLU A 65 -1.57 10.51 -6.30
C GLU A 65 -0.81 11.52 -5.42
N LEU A 66 -0.65 11.24 -4.12
CA LEU A 66 0.15 12.08 -3.23
C LEU A 66 1.61 12.17 -3.67
N LEU A 67 2.22 11.06 -4.09
CA LEU A 67 3.58 11.05 -4.65
C LEU A 67 3.68 11.89 -5.92
N SER A 68 2.64 11.88 -6.76
CA SER A 68 2.59 12.73 -7.96
C SER A 68 2.46 14.22 -7.61
N LEU A 69 1.73 14.57 -6.54
CA LEU A 69 1.54 15.94 -6.07
C LEU A 69 2.70 16.49 -5.23
N VAL A 70 3.56 15.62 -4.67
CA VAL A 70 4.80 16.04 -3.99
C VAL A 70 5.89 16.48 -4.99
N SER A 71 5.70 16.22 -6.29
CA SER A 71 6.45 16.89 -7.36
C SER A 71 5.70 18.16 -7.81
N PRO A 72 5.67 19.21 -6.97
CA PRO A 72 6.47 20.40 -7.32
C PRO A 72 7.02 21.16 -6.09
N ALA A 73 7.54 20.47 -5.08
CA ALA A 73 8.15 21.12 -3.92
C ALA A 73 9.69 20.93 -3.82
N LEU A 74 10.39 21.00 -4.95
CA LEU A 74 11.60 21.82 -4.98
C LEU A 74 11.13 23.21 -5.40
N SER A 75 10.97 24.05 -4.39
CA SER A 75 10.80 25.49 -4.41
C SER A 75 11.38 26.18 -5.65
N ASP A 76 10.50 26.70 -6.51
CA ASP A 76 10.63 28.08 -7.01
C ASP A 76 9.41 28.86 -6.52
N SER A 77 9.64 29.71 -5.54
CA SER A 77 8.68 30.69 -5.05
C SER A 77 8.52 31.79 -6.09
N GLY A 78 7.68 31.54 -7.09
CA GLY A 78 7.41 32.47 -8.19
C GLY A 78 5.93 32.87 -8.32
N LYS A 79 5.24 33.21 -7.23
CA LYS A 79 3.90 33.82 -7.32
C LYS A 79 3.66 34.92 -6.26
N GLY A 80 4.05 36.14 -6.62
CA GLY A 80 3.35 37.39 -6.30
C GLY A 80 3.56 38.30 -7.51
N LEU A 81 2.63 39.05 -8.09
CA LEU A 81 1.26 39.52 -7.82
C LEU A 81 0.65 39.82 -9.22
N PRO A 82 -0.68 39.93 -9.43
CA PRO A 82 -1.20 40.51 -10.66
C PRO A 82 -0.96 42.03 -10.73
N ASP A 83 -0.50 42.51 -11.89
CA ASP A 83 -0.32 43.92 -12.27
C ASP A 83 -1.57 44.77 -11.97
N PRO A 84 -1.47 45.88 -11.20
CA PRO A 84 -2.43 46.96 -11.29
C PRO A 84 -2.01 47.90 -12.44
N ALA A 85 -2.70 47.75 -13.57
CA ALA A 85 -2.57 48.66 -14.70
C ALA A 85 -3.00 50.09 -14.32
N LEU A 86 -2.10 51.05 -14.56
CA LEU A 86 -2.33 52.43 -15.05
C LEU A 86 -3.04 53.41 -14.07
N PRO A 87 -2.90 54.74 -14.22
CA PRO A 87 -2.84 55.55 -15.46
C PRO A 87 -1.43 55.89 -15.98
#